data_AF-A0A521SW75-F1
#
_entry.id   AF-A0A521SW75-F1
#
_cell.length_a   1.000
_cell.length_b   1.000
_cell.length_c   1.000
_cell.angle_alpha   90.00
_cell.angle_beta   90.00
_cell.angle_gamma   90.00
#
_symmetry.space_group_name_H-M   'P 1'
#
loop_
_entity.id
_entity.type
_entity.pdbx_description
1 polymer ?
#
loop_
_entity_poly.entity_id
_entity_poly.type
_entity_poly.pdbx_seq_one_letter_code
_entity_poly.pdbx_strand_id
1 'polypeptide(L)'
;VSTTDNRLIRRIVRDARTRGYSPQETIRRWESVRRGEKHNIFPFQENADVIFNSALVYELATLKTQAEPLLRQVPVGTPEHIEVKRLLALLEWFLPLDAVVIPDNSLLREFIGGSILEDFRVWESLPNEDGSLF
;
A
#
# COMPACT_ATOMS: atom_id res chain seq x y z
N VAL A 1 -14.87 -0.61 -8.03
CA VAL A 1 -14.11 -0.57 -6.77
C VAL A 1 -13.56 0.82 -6.56
N SER A 2 -13.66 1.39 -5.36
CA SER A 2 -13.17 2.76 -5.10
C SER A 2 -11.64 2.79 -4.97
N THR A 3 -11.00 3.83 -5.50
CA THR A 3 -9.56 4.10 -5.28
C THR A 3 -9.23 4.28 -3.80
N THR A 4 -10.18 4.73 -2.99
CA THR A 4 -10.02 4.91 -1.54
C THR A 4 -9.83 3.58 -0.82
N ASP A 5 -10.64 2.56 -1.18
CA ASP A 5 -10.58 1.24 -0.54
C ASP A 5 -9.27 0.53 -0.85
N ASN A 6 -8.86 0.61 -2.10
CA ASN A 6 -7.61 0.06 -2.57
C ASN A 6 -6.41 0.67 -1.82
N ARG A 7 -6.41 2.00 -1.64
CA ARG A 7 -5.39 2.71 -0.86
C ARG A 7 -5.38 2.30 0.62
N LEU A 8 -6.55 2.10 1.22
CA LEU A 8 -6.63 1.65 2.62
C LEU A 8 -6.09 0.23 2.77
N ILE A 9 -6.45 -0.69 1.87
CA ILE A 9 -5.96 -2.09 1.90
C ILE A 9 -4.43 -2.13 1.70
N ARG A 10 -3.91 -1.42 0.70
CA ARG A 10 -2.46 -1.23 0.51
C ARG A 10 -1.78 -0.76 1.79
N ARG A 11 -2.37 0.24 2.46
CA ARG A 11 -1.83 0.81 3.69
C ARG A 11 -1.86 -0.18 4.85
N ILE A 12 -2.93 -0.95 5.01
CA ILE A 12 -3.03 -1.98 6.05
C ILE A 12 -1.93 -3.03 5.87
N VAL A 13 -1.76 -3.56 4.65
CA VAL A 13 -0.73 -4.57 4.36
C VAL A 13 0.67 -4.01 4.59
N ARG A 14 0.97 -2.83 4.05
CA ARG A 14 2.29 -2.19 4.20
C ARG A 14 2.60 -1.84 5.65
N ASP A 15 1.68 -1.17 6.34
CA ASP A 15 1.93 -0.66 7.69
C ASP A 15 2.09 -1.83 8.68
N ALA A 16 1.39 -2.96 8.47
CA ALA A 16 1.61 -4.20 9.23
C ALA A 16 2.99 -4.83 8.93
N ARG A 17 3.38 -4.96 7.65
CA ARG A 17 4.65 -5.58 7.26
C ARG A 17 5.88 -4.77 7.68
N THR A 18 5.83 -3.45 7.53
CA THR A 18 7.04 -2.59 7.60
C THR A 18 7.12 -1.71 8.85
N ARG A 19 5.99 -1.40 9.49
CA ARG A 19 5.92 -0.42 10.59
C ARG A 19 5.41 -0.99 11.91
N GLY A 20 4.98 -2.26 11.91
CA GLY A 20 4.43 -2.91 13.10
C GLY A 20 3.10 -2.31 13.58
N TYR A 21 2.42 -1.50 12.77
CA TYR A 21 1.10 -0.98 13.14
C TYR A 21 0.05 -2.07 12.99
N SER A 22 -0.83 -2.16 13.98
CA SER A 22 -2.01 -3.02 13.88
C SER A 22 -2.99 -2.49 12.81
N PRO A 23 -3.77 -3.37 12.16
CA PRO A 23 -4.81 -2.94 11.23
C PRO A 23 -5.83 -1.98 11.87
N GLN A 24 -6.10 -2.15 13.16
CA GLN A 24 -6.96 -1.25 13.94
C GLN A 24 -6.39 0.18 13.98
N GLU A 25 -5.10 0.35 14.28
CA GLU A 25 -4.46 1.67 14.31
C GLU A 25 -4.47 2.33 12.94
N THR A 26 -4.21 1.55 11.88
CA THR A 26 -4.25 2.05 10.50
C THR A 26 -5.64 2.57 10.13
N ILE A 27 -6.70 1.80 10.42
CA ILE A 27 -8.09 2.19 10.16
C ILE A 27 -8.46 3.43 10.97
N ARG A 28 -8.11 3.48 12.27
CA ARG A 28 -8.38 4.63 13.14
C ARG A 28 -7.79 5.93 12.59
N ARG A 29 -6.59 5.87 12.01
CA ARG A 29 -5.88 7.04 11.46
C ARG A 29 -6.39 7.44 10.07
N TRP A 30 -7.14 6.58 9.39
CA TRP A 30 -7.49 6.74 7.98
C TRP A 30 -8.27 8.02 7.69
N GLU A 31 -9.26 8.36 8.51
CA GLU A 31 -10.03 9.59 8.32
C GLU A 31 -9.17 10.84 8.43
N SER A 32 -8.23 10.86 9.38
CA SER A 32 -7.30 11.99 9.55
C SER A 32 -6.39 12.16 8.33
N VAL A 33 -5.92 11.05 7.77
CA VAL A 33 -5.12 11.06 6.53
C VAL A 33 -5.94 11.64 5.38
N ARG A 34 -7.17 11.15 5.17
CA ARG A 34 -8.05 11.64 4.09
C ARG A 34 -8.41 13.11 4.25
N ARG A 35 -8.62 13.58 5.50
CA ARG A 35 -8.78 15.01 5.76
C ARG A 35 -7.52 15.77 5.36
N GLY A 36 -6.33 15.32 5.76
CA GLY A 36 -5.07 15.95 5.36
C GLY A 36 -4.93 16.06 3.84
N GLU A 37 -5.27 15.00 3.11
CA GLU A 37 -5.27 14.99 1.64
C GLU A 37 -6.25 16.00 1.04
N LYS A 38 -7.47 16.06 1.58
CA LYS A 38 -8.51 16.99 1.08
C LYS A 38 -8.14 18.45 1.27
N HIS A 39 -7.45 18.80 2.35
CA HIS A 39 -7.08 20.18 2.63
C HIS A 39 -5.77 20.58 1.95
N ASN A 40 -4.80 19.65 1.86
CA ASN A 40 -3.42 20.00 1.52
C ASN A 40 -2.91 19.38 0.21
N ILE A 41 -3.61 18.41 -0.39
CA ILE A 41 -3.14 17.71 -1.60
C ILE A 41 -4.11 17.92 -2.77
N PHE A 42 -5.37 17.51 -2.62
CA PHE A 42 -6.35 17.57 -3.72
C PHE A 42 -6.57 18.97 -4.31
N PRO A 43 -6.58 20.07 -3.54
CA PRO A 43 -6.74 21.41 -4.11
C PRO A 43 -5.59 21.83 -5.04
N PHE A 44 -4.42 21.21 -4.92
CA PHE A 44 -3.21 21.57 -5.64
C PHE A 44 -2.84 20.57 -6.75
N GLN A 45 -3.63 19.50 -6.93
CA GLN A 45 -3.29 18.43 -7.89
C GLN A 45 -3.20 18.94 -9.34
N GLU A 46 -4.01 19.93 -9.72
CA GLU A 46 -4.02 20.53 -11.06
C GLU A 46 -2.80 21.40 -11.36
N ASN A 47 -2.00 21.72 -10.32
CA ASN A 47 -0.75 22.46 -10.49
C ASN A 47 0.43 21.54 -10.82
N ALA A 48 0.24 20.22 -10.85
CA ALA A 48 1.29 19.27 -11.14
C ALA A 48 1.51 19.14 -12.65
N ASP A 49 2.78 19.18 -13.09
CA ASP A 49 3.14 18.97 -14.49
C ASP A 49 2.82 17.54 -14.96
N VAL A 50 2.87 16.57 -14.04
CA VAL A 50 2.66 15.15 -14.32
C VAL A 50 1.86 14.50 -13.20
N ILE A 51 0.89 13.66 -13.59
CA ILE A 51 0.07 12.85 -12.69
C ILE A 51 0.26 11.38 -13.06
N PHE A 52 0.54 10.53 -12.07
CA PHE A 52 0.72 9.09 -12.26
C PHE A 52 -0.23 8.29 -11.36
N ASN A 53 -0.93 7.31 -11.95
CA ASN A 53 -1.79 6.39 -11.22
C ASN A 53 -1.12 5.02 -11.12
N SER A 54 -0.80 4.60 -9.90
CA SER A 54 -0.18 3.31 -9.60
C SER A 54 -1.18 2.17 -9.37
N ALA A 55 -2.47 2.35 -9.66
CA ALA A 55 -3.48 1.31 -9.51
C ALA A 55 -3.25 0.15 -10.49
N LEU A 56 -3.43 -1.08 -10.01
CA LEU A 56 -3.28 -2.31 -10.80
C LEU A 56 -4.57 -3.11 -10.71
N VAL A 57 -5.10 -3.57 -11.84
CA VAL A 57 -6.42 -4.24 -11.89
C VAL A 57 -6.47 -5.50 -11.03
N TYR A 58 -5.36 -6.23 -10.93
CA TYR A 58 -5.26 -7.52 -10.23
C TYR A 58 -4.86 -7.40 -8.75
N GLU A 59 -4.60 -6.19 -8.24
CA GLU A 59 -3.94 -6.06 -6.95
C GLU A 59 -4.77 -6.55 -5.77
N LEU A 60 -6.09 -6.34 -5.79
CA LEU A 60 -6.95 -6.73 -4.67
C LEU A 60 -7.04 -8.24 -4.54
N ALA A 61 -7.00 -8.97 -5.65
CA ALA A 61 -6.91 -10.42 -5.67
C ALA A 61 -5.64 -10.91 -4.97
N THR A 62 -4.53 -10.19 -5.15
CA THR A 62 -3.25 -10.55 -4.50
C THR A 62 -3.23 -10.12 -3.04
N LEU A 63 -3.58 -8.85 -2.77
CA LEU A 63 -3.57 -8.24 -1.43
C LEU A 63 -4.54 -8.93 -0.48
N LYS A 64 -5.64 -9.49 -0.98
CA LYS A 64 -6.63 -10.28 -0.19
C LYS A 64 -5.95 -11.29 0.72
N THR A 65 -4.98 -12.05 0.19
CA THR A 65 -4.30 -13.12 0.91
C THR A 65 -3.55 -12.64 2.16
N GLN A 66 -3.08 -11.39 2.14
CA GLN A 66 -2.38 -10.75 3.27
C GLN A 66 -3.30 -9.89 4.12
N ALA A 67 -4.28 -9.21 3.51
CA ALA A 67 -5.19 -8.31 4.17
C ALA A 67 -6.23 -9.05 5.03
N GLU A 68 -6.78 -10.19 4.57
CA GLU A 68 -7.82 -10.91 5.32
C GLU A 68 -7.36 -11.40 6.70
N PRO A 69 -6.19 -12.07 6.86
CA PRO A 69 -5.70 -12.46 8.17
C PRO A 69 -5.47 -11.27 9.10
N LEU A 70 -4.99 -10.14 8.57
CA LEU A 70 -4.78 -8.91 9.32
C LEU A 70 -6.11 -8.31 9.81
N LEU A 71 -7.06 -8.15 8.90
CA LEU A 71 -8.38 -7.60 9.22
C LEU A 71 -9.12 -8.42 10.29
N ARG A 72 -8.98 -9.75 10.26
CA ARG A 72 -9.59 -10.64 11.26
C ARG A 72 -8.97 -10.54 12.66
N GLN A 73 -7.81 -9.91 12.82
CA GLN A 73 -7.19 -9.68 14.13
C GLN A 73 -7.80 -8.48 14.87
N VAL A 74 -8.56 -7.63 14.19
CA VAL A 74 -9.17 -6.45 14.83
C VAL A 74 -10.29 -6.91 15.80
N PRO A 75 -10.20 -6.54 17.10
CA PRO A 75 -11.17 -7.00 18.09
C PRO A 75 -12.62 -6.62 17.73
N VAL A 76 -13.54 -7.55 17.98
CA VAL A 76 -14.97 -7.29 17.84
C VAL A 76 -15.40 -6.26 18.89
N GLY A 77 -16.25 -5.32 18.51
CA GLY A 77 -16.80 -4.30 19.41
C GLY A 77 -16.02 -2.97 19.42
N THR A 78 -14.92 -2.85 18.67
CA THR A 78 -14.27 -1.56 18.48
C THR A 78 -14.95 -0.75 17.36
N PRO A 79 -14.82 0.59 17.37
CA PRO A 79 -15.37 1.42 16.29
C PRO A 79 -14.85 1.03 14.89
N GLU A 80 -13.57 0.62 14.81
CA GLU A 80 -12.93 0.24 13.55
C GLU A 80 -13.50 -1.06 12.96
N HIS A 81 -14.18 -1.88 13.78
CA HIS A 81 -14.72 -3.16 13.34
C HIS A 81 -15.81 -3.03 12.26
N ILE A 82 -16.51 -1.90 12.21
CA ILE A 82 -17.47 -1.60 11.13
C ILE A 82 -16.76 -1.56 9.77
N GLU A 83 -15.63 -0.85 9.71
CA GLU A 83 -14.83 -0.72 8.50
C GLU A 83 -14.16 -2.03 8.13
N VAL A 84 -13.70 -2.81 9.11
CA VAL A 84 -13.19 -4.17 8.89
C VAL A 84 -14.21 -5.05 8.19
N LYS A 85 -15.47 -5.07 8.67
CA LYS A 85 -16.54 -5.86 8.03
C LYS A 85 -16.77 -5.41 6.59
N ARG A 86 -16.78 -4.10 6.33
CA ARG A 86 -16.95 -3.56 4.98
C ARG A 86 -15.81 -3.97 4.04
N LEU A 87 -14.56 -3.92 4.52
CA LEU A 87 -13.38 -4.31 3.75
C LEU A 87 -13.35 -5.82 3.48
N LEU A 88 -13.70 -6.65 4.47
CA LEU A 88 -13.81 -8.10 4.27
C LEU A 88 -14.89 -8.44 3.23
N ALA A 89 -16.08 -7.83 3.33
CA ALA A 89 -17.15 -8.00 2.35
C ALA A 89 -16.74 -7.53 0.94
N LEU A 90 -15.91 -6.49 0.83
CA LEU A 90 -15.31 -6.09 -0.46
C LEU A 90 -14.35 -7.15 -0.99
N LEU A 91 -13.48 -7.71 -0.14
CA LEU A 91 -12.47 -8.70 -0.54
C LEU A 91 -13.11 -10.03 -0.97
N GLU A 92 -14.29 -10.39 -0.47
CA GLU A 92 -15.04 -11.59 -0.86
C GLU A 92 -15.33 -11.66 -2.37
N TRP A 93 -15.42 -10.53 -3.07
CA TRP A 93 -15.67 -10.49 -4.51
C TRP A 93 -14.46 -10.87 -5.38
N PHE A 94 -13.28 -11.06 -4.78
CA PHE A 94 -12.05 -11.34 -5.50
C PHE A 94 -11.58 -12.77 -5.26
N LEU A 95 -11.31 -13.50 -6.35
CA LEU A 95 -10.58 -14.75 -6.29
C LEU A 95 -9.12 -14.45 -5.88
N PRO A 96 -8.56 -15.15 -4.87
CA PRO A 96 -7.19 -14.91 -4.46
C PRO A 96 -6.22 -15.24 -5.60
N LEU A 97 -5.23 -14.36 -5.80
CA LEU A 97 -4.15 -14.53 -6.77
C LEU A 97 -2.84 -14.76 -6.02
N ASP A 98 -2.10 -15.80 -6.40
CA ASP A 98 -0.81 -16.12 -5.80
C ASP A 98 0.23 -15.03 -6.13
N ALA A 99 1.05 -14.66 -5.15
CA ALA A 99 2.14 -13.71 -5.34
C ALA A 99 3.23 -14.21 -6.31
N VAL A 100 3.30 -15.52 -6.58
CA VAL A 100 4.30 -16.12 -7.48
C VAL A 100 4.15 -15.66 -8.94
N VAL A 101 2.93 -15.33 -9.37
CA VAL A 101 2.67 -14.88 -10.75
C VAL A 101 2.86 -13.38 -10.93
N ILE A 102 3.14 -12.64 -9.85
CA ILE A 102 3.36 -11.21 -9.90
C ILE A 102 4.78 -10.94 -10.39
N PRO A 103 4.99 -10.11 -11.42
CA PRO A 103 6.33 -9.75 -11.86
C PRO A 103 7.17 -9.18 -10.71
N ASP A 104 8.46 -9.49 -10.71
CA ASP A 104 9.42 -9.08 -9.70
C ASP A 104 9.76 -7.57 -9.77
N ASN A 105 9.42 -6.92 -10.87
CA ASN A 105 9.48 -5.47 -11.09
C ASN A 105 8.12 -4.76 -10.94
N SER A 106 7.05 -5.45 -10.52
CA SER A 106 5.73 -4.84 -10.33
C SER A 106 5.71 -3.88 -9.14
N LEU A 107 5.03 -2.74 -9.26
CA LEU A 107 4.78 -1.81 -8.14
C LEU A 107 4.10 -2.49 -6.94
N LEU A 108 3.36 -3.57 -7.17
CA LEU A 108 2.70 -4.32 -6.10
C LEU A 108 3.72 -4.96 -5.13
N ARG A 109 4.95 -5.22 -5.58
CA ARG A 109 6.05 -5.79 -4.79
C ARG A 109 6.48 -4.90 -3.63
N GLU A 110 6.20 -3.59 -3.67
CA GLU A 110 6.39 -2.72 -2.51
C GLU A 110 5.54 -3.17 -1.31
N PHE A 111 4.32 -3.65 -1.57
CA PHE A 111 3.38 -4.07 -0.53
C PHE A 111 3.64 -5.51 -0.10
N ILE A 112 3.82 -6.40 -1.08
CA ILE A 112 3.85 -7.86 -0.84
C ILE A 112 5.27 -8.45 -0.71
N GLY A 113 6.32 -7.65 -0.99
CA GLY A 113 7.72 -8.08 -0.98
C GLY A 113 8.17 -8.80 -2.27
N GLY A 114 9.48 -9.03 -2.36
CA GLY A 114 10.11 -9.72 -3.50
C GLY A 114 10.34 -8.83 -4.72
N SER A 115 10.62 -7.54 -4.49
CA SER A 115 10.97 -6.62 -5.57
C SER A 115 12.43 -6.80 -5.96
N ILE A 116 12.76 -6.85 -7.25
CA ILE A 116 14.16 -6.77 -7.70
C ILE A 116 14.83 -5.43 -7.36
N LEU A 117 14.02 -4.43 -7.00
CA LEU A 117 14.47 -3.08 -6.66
C LEU A 117 14.63 -2.86 -5.16
N GLU A 118 14.45 -3.89 -4.32
CA GLU A 118 14.49 -3.76 -2.85
C GLU A 118 15.85 -3.22 -2.36
N ASP A 119 16.95 -3.66 -2.96
CA ASP A 119 18.31 -3.19 -2.68
C ASP A 119 18.86 -2.28 -3.79
N PHE A 120 18.00 -1.75 -4.66
CA PHE A 120 18.45 -0.89 -5.75
C PHE A 120 19.12 0.37 -5.19
N ARG A 121 20.40 0.52 -5.53
CA ARG A 121 21.16 1.76 -5.32
C ARG A 121 21.22 2.46 -6.66
N VAL A 122 20.74 3.71 -6.70
CA VAL A 122 21.15 4.63 -7.77
C VAL A 122 22.67 4.64 -7.75
N TRP A 123 23.31 4.67 -8.92
CA TRP A 123 24.76 4.79 -8.96
C TRP A 123 25.13 6.04 -8.14
N GLU A 124 25.72 5.83 -6.97
CA GLU A 124 26.61 6.84 -6.44
C GLU A 124 27.76 6.86 -7.43
N SER A 125 28.24 8.04 -7.82
CA SER A 125 29.50 8.17 -8.53
C SER A 125 30.53 7.35 -7.77
N LEU A 126 30.82 6.13 -8.26
CA LEU A 126 31.93 5.35 -7.77
C LEU A 126 33.11 6.33 -7.79
N PRO A 127 33.83 6.53 -6.69
CA PRO A 127 35.09 7.25 -6.80
C PRO A 127 35.86 6.56 -7.90
N ASN A 128 36.38 7.35 -8.83
CA ASN A 128 37.35 6.84 -9.79
C ASN A 128 38.43 6.05 -9.01
N GLU A 129 39.12 5.11 -9.65
CA GLU A 129 40.19 4.33 -8.96
C GLU A 129 41.27 5.20 -8.28
N ASP A 130 41.28 6.52 -8.55
CA ASP A 130 42.14 7.54 -7.96
C ASP A 130 41.55 8.31 -6.75
N GLY A 131 40.31 8.02 -6.33
CA GLY A 131 39.67 8.66 -5.18
C GLY A 131 39.19 10.09 -5.39
N SER A 132 39.12 10.58 -6.63
CA SER A 132 38.52 11.88 -6.94
C SER A 132 36.98 11.80 -6.97
N LEU A 133 36.34 12.69 -6.22
CA LEU A 133 34.90 13.00 -6.36
C LEU A 133 34.78 14.26 -7.21
N PHE A 134 33.80 14.31 -8.10
CA PHE A 134 33.37 15.57 -8.72
C PHE A 134 32.90 16.56 -7.64
#